data_AF-A0A7W9HKC7-F1
#
_entry.id   AF-A0A7W9HKC7-F1
#
_cell.length_a   1.000
_cell.length_b   1.000
_cell.length_c   1.000
_cell.angle_alpha   90.00
_cell.angle_beta   90.00
_cell.angle_gamma   90.00
#
_symmetry.space_group_name_H-M   'P 1'
#
loop_
_entity.id
_entity.type
_entity.pdbx_description
1 polymer ?
#
loop_
_entity_poly.entity_id
_entity_poly.type
_entity_poly.pdbx_seq_one_letter_code
_entity_poly.pdbx_strand_id
1 'polypeptide(L)'
;MSALVDALLSTQPGHIHPPPAEAVTGLAPPVLLALPFAAGFALLRPFLAAPGRGTRELVSTATAGAVLWEAFRLPDQTPRVLSLALAAVALLVPVAVALGRSTRARTDTVLPWMFSACAVTAVLAFHDAWFGEGGSAEVAVLCGFACLAWYPLCSTRSRGGAIVIRSTAAVLALALIGGVAQVAITGANGPKPGVPVLARITVATTALDVVIVPHLPGPNLVHVTPARNLPITSDIDTATTDTRPGSDGGWAVITLPEGKSTLHLGDSPVPVDTGDTVADAPDLTGADGPECESALLGALIGKPTARRDTSPCPAEALTSHDAAALRTVPAFLAGRGQRMISLVADDSPRSRAAERTVREAAEAHGVGITDDPTAPVVVVSGWQTAAATVAAVAAGDHPAQGSYLAPWLVTPPLLKPPAGQVVPLAFTPTDESPMRYLSALADRASGAAPSTSGYQAWLRAQGGQPATTVRLHAASTATIPGSNHHDHRPSWLPGGAVLPVTGPLDPG
;
A
#
# COMPACT_ATOMS: atom_id res chain seq x y z
N MET A 1 30.05 33.46 3.81
CA MET A 1 30.14 32.60 2.61
C MET A 1 30.82 31.26 2.92
N SER A 2 31.98 31.20 3.59
CA SER A 2 32.63 29.92 3.94
C SER A 2 31.78 28.99 4.83
N ALA A 3 31.14 29.53 5.87
CA ALA A 3 30.28 28.74 6.77
C ALA A 3 28.98 28.21 6.13
N LEU A 4 28.52 28.80 5.01
CA LEU A 4 27.35 28.34 4.28
C LEU A 4 27.71 27.22 3.28
N VAL A 5 28.96 27.20 2.82
CA VAL A 5 29.50 26.16 1.94
C VAL A 5 29.88 24.91 2.73
N ASP A 6 30.40 25.07 3.95
CA ASP A 6 30.71 23.93 4.83
C ASP A 6 29.45 23.23 5.36
N ALA A 7 28.33 23.97 5.54
CA ALA A 7 27.04 23.39 5.90
C ALA A 7 26.40 22.57 4.76
N LEU A 8 26.70 22.90 3.49
CA LEU A 8 26.17 22.20 2.31
C LEU A 8 26.99 20.96 1.91
N LEU A 9 28.23 20.82 2.40
CA LEU A 9 29.14 19.73 2.03
C LEU A 9 29.23 18.62 3.10
N SER A 10 28.58 18.78 4.25
CA SER A 10 28.62 17.85 5.40
C SER A 10 27.53 16.76 5.38
N THR A 11 26.56 16.82 4.47
CA THR A 11 25.46 15.85 4.42
C THR A 11 25.89 14.54 3.78
N GLN A 12 26.18 13.52 4.60
CA GLN A 12 26.20 12.13 4.15
C GLN A 12 24.80 11.70 3.68
N PRO A 13 24.69 10.91 2.60
CA PRO A 13 23.41 10.35 2.17
C PRO A 13 22.99 9.25 3.15
N GLY A 14 22.24 9.64 4.19
CA GLY A 14 21.45 8.69 4.96
C GLY A 14 20.39 8.05 4.06
N HIS A 15 20.07 6.78 4.31
CA HIS A 15 18.98 6.09 3.64
C HIS A 15 17.68 6.86 3.87
N ILE A 16 17.21 7.58 2.85
CA ILE A 16 15.97 8.36 2.88
C ILE A 16 14.82 7.36 2.86
N HIS A 17 14.21 7.11 4.02
CA HIS A 17 12.87 6.52 4.06
C HIS A 17 11.90 7.53 3.46
N PRO A 18 11.02 7.13 2.52
CA PRO A 18 9.99 8.03 2.05
C PRO A 18 9.13 8.47 3.24
N PRO A 19 8.80 9.77 3.38
CA PRO A 19 7.92 10.24 4.44
C PRO A 19 6.57 9.53 4.36
N PRO A 20 5.86 9.35 5.50
CA PRO A 20 4.51 8.80 5.51
C PRO A 20 3.63 9.61 4.55
N ALA A 21 2.87 8.89 3.71
CA ALA A 21 2.02 9.47 2.69
C ALA A 21 0.83 10.20 3.32
N GLU A 22 1.04 11.42 3.82
CA GLU A 22 -0.05 12.37 3.98
C GLU A 22 -0.73 12.56 2.62
N ALA A 23 -2.06 12.65 2.63
CA ALA A 23 -2.89 12.66 1.44
C ALA A 23 -2.52 13.84 0.52
N VAL A 24 -1.58 13.61 -0.39
CA VAL A 24 -1.19 14.59 -1.41
C VAL A 24 -2.34 14.70 -2.39
N THR A 25 -3.22 15.67 -2.16
CA THR A 25 -4.18 16.09 -3.17
C THR A 25 -3.38 16.68 -4.33
N GLY A 26 -3.44 16.07 -5.51
CA GLY A 26 -2.70 16.55 -6.67
C GLY A 26 -2.91 18.06 -6.90
N LEU A 27 -1.83 18.74 -7.32
CA LEU A 27 -1.82 20.19 -7.56
C LEU A 27 -3.01 20.64 -8.41
N ALA A 28 -3.62 21.76 -8.04
CA ALA A 28 -4.76 22.26 -8.77
C ALA A 28 -4.37 22.73 -10.18
N PRO A 29 -5.29 22.63 -11.17
CA PRO A 29 -5.05 23.11 -12.53
C PRO A 29 -4.51 24.56 -12.62
N PRO A 30 -4.94 25.52 -11.77
CA PRO A 30 -4.39 26.89 -11.78
C PRO A 30 -2.89 26.94 -11.46
N VAL A 31 -2.38 26.08 -10.58
CA VAL A 31 -0.95 26.01 -10.25
C VAL A 31 -0.15 25.54 -11.46
N LEU A 32 -0.61 24.48 -12.12
CA LEU A 32 0.02 23.94 -13.32
C LEU A 32 0.01 24.97 -14.46
N LEU A 33 -1.07 25.74 -14.60
CA LEU A 33 -1.17 26.82 -15.59
C LEU A 33 -0.29 28.02 -15.26
N ALA A 34 -0.12 28.39 -13.98
CA ALA A 34 0.68 29.54 -13.56
C ALA A 34 2.19 29.27 -13.58
N LEU A 35 2.60 28.01 -13.39
CA LEU A 35 4.00 27.60 -13.38
C LEU A 35 4.83 28.10 -14.59
N PRO A 36 4.42 27.89 -15.86
CA PRO A 36 5.20 28.34 -17.02
C PRO A 36 5.33 29.88 -17.05
N PHE A 37 4.34 30.63 -16.58
CA PHE A 37 4.42 32.08 -16.52
C PHE A 37 5.39 32.55 -15.43
N ALA A 38 5.32 31.96 -14.23
CA ALA A 38 6.15 32.34 -13.10
C ALA A 38 7.61 31.93 -13.30
N ALA A 39 7.84 30.63 -13.53
CA ALA A 39 9.16 30.06 -13.67
C ALA A 39 9.81 30.45 -15.01
N GLY A 40 9.04 30.41 -16.11
CA GLY A 40 9.52 30.84 -17.42
C GLY A 40 9.93 32.31 -17.44
N PHE A 41 9.14 33.20 -16.81
CA PHE A 41 9.53 34.60 -16.67
C PHE A 41 10.81 34.74 -15.83
N ALA A 42 10.90 34.08 -14.68
CA ALA A 42 12.08 34.14 -13.82
C ALA A 42 13.37 33.72 -14.53
N LEU A 43 13.32 32.61 -15.28
CA LEU A 43 14.45 32.02 -15.99
C LEU A 43 14.84 32.79 -17.26
N LEU A 44 13.87 33.33 -18.01
CA LEU A 44 14.14 34.08 -19.25
C LEU A 44 14.47 35.54 -19.02
N ARG A 45 14.08 36.12 -17.88
CA ARG A 45 14.28 37.54 -17.56
C ARG A 45 15.71 38.06 -17.76
N PRO A 46 16.80 37.32 -17.47
CA PRO A 46 18.16 37.77 -17.71
C PRO A 46 18.49 38.04 -19.19
N PHE A 47 17.79 37.38 -20.11
CA PHE A 47 18.03 37.45 -21.56
C PHE A 47 17.09 38.40 -22.30
N LEU A 48 16.05 38.90 -21.62
CA LEU A 48 15.01 39.75 -22.21
C LEU A 48 15.18 41.22 -21.82
N ALA A 49 14.66 42.11 -22.68
CA ALA A 49 14.54 43.54 -22.38
C ALA A 49 13.67 43.78 -21.13
N ALA A 50 13.66 45.02 -20.62
CA ALA A 50 12.82 45.36 -19.47
C ALA A 50 11.35 45.01 -19.75
N PRO A 51 10.67 44.26 -18.86
CA PRO A 51 9.33 43.78 -19.10
C PRO A 51 8.38 44.97 -19.21
N GLY A 52 7.56 44.94 -20.25
CA GLY A 52 6.45 45.86 -20.41
C GLY A 52 5.43 45.71 -19.29
N ARG A 53 4.53 46.69 -19.18
CA ARG A 53 3.49 46.71 -18.16
C ARG A 53 2.62 45.44 -18.18
N GLY A 54 2.15 45.04 -19.37
CA GLY A 54 1.30 43.86 -19.53
C GLY A 54 1.97 42.56 -19.08
N THR A 55 3.28 42.39 -19.28
CA THR A 55 4.01 41.21 -18.80
C THR A 55 4.06 41.16 -17.27
N ARG A 56 4.26 42.31 -16.61
CA ARG A 56 4.27 42.37 -15.13
C ARG A 56 2.90 42.07 -14.57
N GLU A 57 1.86 42.69 -15.13
CA GLU A 57 0.46 42.45 -14.75
C GLU A 57 0.09 40.97 -14.92
N LEU A 58 0.43 40.35 -16.06
CA LEU A 58 0.14 38.94 -16.33
C LEU A 58 0.84 38.00 -15.35
N VAL A 59 2.15 38.16 -15.13
CA VAL A 59 2.90 37.26 -14.23
C VAL A 59 2.44 37.41 -12.78
N SER A 60 2.24 38.64 -12.29
CA SER A 60 1.78 38.87 -10.91
C SER A 60 0.33 38.40 -10.70
N THR A 61 -0.56 38.53 -11.70
CA THR A 61 -1.94 38.04 -11.58
C THR A 61 -2.02 36.51 -11.68
N ALA A 62 -1.26 35.88 -12.59
CA ALA A 62 -1.24 34.42 -12.71
C ALA A 62 -0.69 33.75 -11.44
N THR A 63 0.41 34.27 -10.88
CA THR A 63 1.00 33.79 -9.62
C THR A 63 0.05 34.01 -8.44
N ALA A 64 -0.59 35.18 -8.35
CA ALA A 64 -1.57 35.45 -7.30
C ALA A 64 -2.81 34.57 -7.38
N GLY A 65 -3.34 34.33 -8.58
CA GLY A 65 -4.47 33.43 -8.80
C GLY A 65 -4.18 32.00 -8.34
N ALA A 66 -2.98 31.48 -8.65
CA ALA A 66 -2.55 30.15 -8.21
C ALA A 66 -2.45 30.03 -6.69
N VAL A 67 -1.79 30.99 -6.02
CA VAL A 67 -1.65 30.95 -4.55
C VAL A 67 -3.00 31.10 -3.86
N LEU A 68 -3.87 32.00 -4.34
CA LEU A 68 -5.20 32.20 -3.78
C LEU A 68 -6.04 30.92 -3.90
N TRP A 69 -5.98 30.26 -5.06
CA TRP A 69 -6.72 29.02 -5.30
C TRP A 69 -6.30 27.90 -4.34
N GLU A 70 -5.00 27.66 -4.19
CA GLU A 70 -4.51 26.64 -3.26
C GLU A 70 -4.78 27.00 -1.80
N ALA A 71 -4.70 28.28 -1.43
CA ALA A 71 -5.07 28.72 -0.08
C ALA A 71 -6.54 28.38 0.27
N PHE A 72 -7.44 28.37 -0.71
CA PHE A 72 -8.83 27.92 -0.53
C PHE A 72 -8.99 26.40 -0.44
N ARG A 73 -8.01 25.61 -0.89
CA ARG A 73 -8.02 24.15 -0.81
C ARG A 73 -7.44 23.58 0.48
N LEU A 74 -6.67 24.37 1.23
CA LEU A 74 -6.04 23.89 2.46
C LEU A 74 -7.10 23.39 3.47
N PRO A 75 -6.87 22.23 4.11
CA PRO A 75 -7.83 21.65 5.06
C PRO A 75 -8.10 22.56 6.26
N ASP A 76 -9.32 22.44 6.81
CA ASP A 76 -9.90 23.27 7.89
C ASP A 76 -9.03 23.42 9.15
N GLN A 77 -8.06 22.53 9.36
CA GLN A 77 -7.20 22.51 10.55
C GLN A 77 -6.01 23.48 10.49
N THR A 78 -5.69 24.06 9.33
CA THR A 78 -4.71 25.15 9.26
C THR A 78 -5.32 26.45 9.79
N PRO A 79 -4.59 27.32 10.52
CA PRO A 79 -5.13 28.58 11.03
C PRO A 79 -5.46 29.54 9.86
N ARG A 80 -6.64 29.36 9.27
CA ARG A 80 -7.11 29.97 8.01
C ARG A 80 -6.91 31.48 7.99
N VAL A 81 -7.11 32.14 9.12
CA VAL A 81 -7.00 33.60 9.22
C VAL A 81 -5.57 34.10 8.98
N LEU A 82 -4.56 33.40 9.53
CA LEU A 82 -3.16 33.82 9.38
C LEU A 82 -2.65 33.50 7.96
N SER A 83 -2.98 32.32 7.44
CA SER A 83 -2.62 31.89 6.09
C SER A 83 -3.26 32.78 5.02
N LEU A 84 -4.56 33.10 5.16
CA LEU A 84 -5.27 34.00 4.25
C LEU A 84 -4.78 35.44 4.37
N ALA A 85 -4.45 35.92 5.58
CA ALA A 85 -3.89 37.26 5.74
C ALA A 85 -2.49 37.38 5.10
N LEU A 86 -1.63 36.38 5.30
CA LEU A 86 -0.29 36.34 4.69
C LEU A 86 -0.37 36.20 3.17
N ALA A 87 -1.24 35.32 2.65
CA ALA A 87 -1.49 35.20 1.21
C ALA A 87 -2.07 36.50 0.64
N ALA A 88 -3.06 37.11 1.30
CA ALA A 88 -3.65 38.37 0.85
C ALA A 88 -2.61 39.50 0.81
N VAL A 89 -1.77 39.64 1.84
CA VAL A 89 -0.72 40.68 1.87
C VAL A 89 0.38 40.39 0.85
N ALA A 90 0.80 39.13 0.70
CA ALA A 90 1.82 38.73 -0.25
C ALA A 90 1.37 38.84 -1.72
N LEU A 91 0.06 38.88 -2.00
CA LEU A 91 -0.50 38.86 -3.36
C LEU A 91 -1.21 40.15 -3.77
N LEU A 92 -1.99 40.78 -2.89
CA LEU A 92 -2.75 41.99 -3.22
C LEU A 92 -1.83 43.19 -3.41
N VAL A 93 -0.73 43.26 -2.65
CA VAL A 93 0.24 44.36 -2.78
C VAL A 93 0.96 44.32 -4.13
N PRO A 94 1.55 43.20 -4.60
CA PRO A 94 2.19 43.18 -5.91
C PRO A 94 1.20 43.44 -7.06
N VAL A 95 -0.03 42.92 -6.97
CA VAL A 95 -1.08 43.20 -7.97
C VAL A 95 -1.48 44.68 -7.95
N ALA A 96 -1.73 45.27 -6.78
CA ALA A 96 -2.07 46.69 -6.65
C ALA A 96 -0.94 47.61 -7.14
N VAL A 97 0.32 47.25 -6.87
CA VAL A 97 1.50 47.99 -7.36
C VAL A 97 1.67 47.83 -8.87
N ALA A 98 1.39 46.66 -9.44
CA ALA A 98 1.45 46.44 -10.89
C ALA A 98 0.38 47.28 -11.63
N LEU A 99 -0.82 47.39 -11.07
CA LEU A 99 -1.95 48.11 -11.67
C LEU A 99 -1.89 49.64 -11.43
N GLY A 100 -1.28 50.07 -10.33
CA GLY A 100 -1.19 51.46 -9.89
C GLY A 100 -0.39 52.36 -10.84
N ARG A 101 -0.92 53.55 -11.15
CA ARG A 101 -0.28 54.52 -12.06
C ARG A 101 0.65 55.54 -11.38
N SER A 102 0.65 55.69 -10.04
CA SER A 102 1.15 56.92 -9.37
C SER A 102 2.24 56.77 -8.29
N THR A 103 2.81 55.60 -7.99
CA THR A 103 3.65 55.42 -6.78
C THR A 103 5.09 54.91 -6.99
N ARG A 104 5.61 54.91 -8.23
CA ARG A 104 6.92 54.29 -8.56
C ARG A 104 8.10 54.76 -7.71
N ALA A 105 8.20 56.05 -7.38
CA ALA A 105 9.41 56.59 -6.75
C ALA A 105 9.64 56.16 -5.29
N ARG A 106 8.58 55.81 -4.53
CA ARG A 106 8.71 55.35 -3.12
C ARG A 106 8.80 53.84 -2.98
N THR A 107 8.25 53.08 -3.93
CA THR A 107 8.20 51.61 -3.84
C THR A 107 9.52 50.95 -4.23
N ASP A 108 10.33 51.58 -5.09
CA ASP A 108 11.58 50.99 -5.60
C ASP A 108 12.60 50.63 -4.50
N THR A 109 12.57 51.32 -3.36
CA THR A 109 13.46 51.02 -2.22
C THR A 109 12.99 49.83 -1.39
N VAL A 110 11.68 49.59 -1.31
CA VAL A 110 11.07 48.58 -0.42
C VAL A 110 10.91 47.22 -1.09
N LEU A 111 10.64 47.21 -2.40
CA LEU A 111 10.37 45.99 -3.16
C LEU A 111 11.50 44.94 -3.09
N PRO A 112 12.80 45.29 -3.19
CA PRO A 112 13.88 44.31 -3.07
C PRO A 112 13.94 43.62 -1.69
N TRP A 113 13.62 44.36 -0.61
CA TRP A 113 13.58 43.82 0.74
C TRP A 113 12.42 42.85 0.92
N MET A 114 11.25 43.17 0.35
CA MET A 114 10.09 42.28 0.39
C MET A 114 10.33 40.99 -0.39
N PHE A 115 10.92 41.09 -1.59
CA PHE A 115 11.35 39.91 -2.34
C PHE A 115 12.36 39.08 -1.56
N SER A 116 13.36 39.70 -0.95
CA SER A 116 14.37 38.97 -0.17
C SER A 116 13.77 38.26 1.05
N ALA A 117 12.85 38.91 1.77
CA ALA A 117 12.15 38.30 2.89
C ALA A 117 11.32 37.08 2.43
N CYS A 118 10.55 37.23 1.34
CA CYS A 118 9.77 36.13 0.77
C CYS A 118 10.67 34.99 0.27
N ALA A 119 11.82 35.31 -0.32
CA ALA A 119 12.77 34.34 -0.83
C ALA A 119 13.36 33.48 0.30
N VAL A 120 13.72 34.11 1.43
CA VAL A 120 14.18 33.38 2.62
C VAL A 120 13.09 32.45 3.13
N THR A 121 11.85 32.92 3.24
CA THR A 121 10.71 32.08 3.66
C THR A 121 10.50 30.90 2.71
N ALA A 122 10.54 31.12 1.40
CA ALA A 122 10.39 30.06 0.41
C ALA A 122 11.53 29.04 0.47
N VAL A 123 12.78 29.49 0.65
CA VAL A 123 13.93 28.59 0.80
C VAL A 123 13.81 27.73 2.05
N LEU A 124 13.39 28.29 3.18
CA LEU A 124 13.17 27.54 4.42
C LEU A 124 12.02 26.52 4.25
N ALA A 125 10.90 26.91 3.64
CA ALA A 125 9.80 26.00 3.38
C ALA A 125 10.21 24.83 2.46
N PHE A 126 10.99 25.11 1.42
CA PHE A 126 11.54 24.09 0.54
C PHE A 126 12.56 23.19 1.27
N HIS A 127 13.43 23.78 2.08
CA HIS A 127 14.36 23.02 2.91
C HIS A 127 13.63 22.03 3.83
N ASP A 128 12.60 22.50 4.54
CA ASP A 128 11.83 21.66 5.46
C ASP A 128 11.02 20.60 4.71
N ALA A 129 10.52 20.90 3.51
CA ALA A 129 9.80 19.92 2.68
C ALA A 129 10.71 18.84 2.08
N TRP A 130 11.98 19.15 1.79
CA TRP A 130 12.94 18.18 1.22
C TRP A 130 13.73 17.40 2.25
N PHE A 131 14.07 18.04 3.37
CA PHE A 131 15.00 17.50 4.36
C PHE A 131 14.40 17.36 5.76
N GLY A 132 13.24 17.96 6.02
CA GLY A 132 12.54 17.87 7.31
C GLY A 132 11.51 16.75 7.35
N GLU A 133 11.20 16.29 8.56
CA GLU A 133 10.22 15.20 8.80
C GLU A 133 8.75 15.67 8.76
N GLY A 134 8.49 16.97 8.57
CA GLY A 134 7.14 17.54 8.65
C GLY A 134 6.86 18.73 7.74
N GLY A 135 7.70 18.96 6.71
CA GLY A 135 7.48 20.05 5.76
C GLY A 135 6.51 19.63 4.64
N SER A 136 5.47 20.43 4.40
CA SER A 136 4.55 20.21 3.27
C SER A 136 5.11 20.82 1.98
N ALA A 137 5.23 19.99 0.93
CA ALA A 137 5.62 20.44 -0.41
C ALA A 137 4.64 21.47 -0.98
N GLU A 138 3.36 21.40 -0.61
CA GLU A 138 2.33 22.35 -1.04
C GLU A 138 2.60 23.75 -0.46
N VAL A 139 2.96 23.83 0.82
CA VAL A 139 3.35 25.10 1.48
C VAL A 139 4.60 25.68 0.82
N ALA A 140 5.59 24.84 0.51
CA ALA A 140 6.81 25.28 -0.16
C ALA A 140 6.53 25.83 -1.58
N VAL A 141 5.68 25.15 -2.35
CA VAL A 141 5.19 25.61 -3.66
C VAL A 141 4.46 26.95 -3.53
N LEU A 142 3.58 27.11 -2.53
CA LEU A 142 2.87 28.36 -2.27
C LEU A 142 3.83 29.53 -1.96
N CYS A 143 4.80 29.31 -1.07
CA CYS A 143 5.82 30.31 -0.76
C CYS A 143 6.67 30.67 -1.99
N GLY A 144 7.00 29.69 -2.83
CA GLY A 144 7.72 29.90 -4.09
C GLY A 144 6.94 30.80 -5.06
N PHE A 145 5.66 30.51 -5.30
CA PHE A 145 4.80 31.35 -6.13
C PHE A 145 4.60 32.75 -5.56
N ALA A 146 4.36 32.86 -4.25
CA ALA A 146 4.21 34.16 -3.58
C ALA A 146 5.48 35.01 -3.74
N CYS A 147 6.67 34.43 -3.57
CA CYS A 147 7.93 35.13 -3.79
C CYS A 147 8.12 35.56 -5.25
N LEU A 148 7.81 34.69 -6.21
CA LEU A 148 7.95 35.00 -7.64
C LEU A 148 6.96 36.07 -8.11
N ALA A 149 5.82 36.27 -7.44
CA ALA A 149 4.88 37.35 -7.74
C ALA A 149 5.48 38.76 -7.58
N TRP A 150 6.49 38.91 -6.69
CA TRP A 150 7.20 40.17 -6.43
C TRP A 150 8.36 40.44 -7.39
N TYR A 151 8.90 39.41 -8.03
CA TYR A 151 10.07 39.52 -8.89
C TYR A 151 9.90 40.50 -10.07
N PRO A 152 8.76 40.54 -10.81
CA PRO A 152 8.55 41.49 -11.90
C PRO A 152 8.56 42.96 -11.48
N LEU A 153 8.35 43.24 -10.18
CA LEU A 153 8.27 44.58 -9.61
C LEU A 153 9.63 45.07 -9.11
N CYS A 154 10.57 44.16 -8.84
CA CYS A 154 11.88 44.52 -8.32
C CYS A 154 12.70 45.27 -9.39
N SER A 155 13.15 46.47 -9.03
CA SER A 155 14.17 47.20 -9.78
C SER A 155 15.31 47.57 -8.84
N THR A 156 16.55 47.36 -9.27
CA THR A 156 17.73 47.75 -8.50
C THR A 156 18.57 48.69 -9.34
N ARG A 157 19.09 49.75 -8.70
CA ARG A 157 20.02 50.67 -9.36
C ARG A 157 21.43 50.09 -9.47
N SER A 158 21.81 49.17 -8.59
CA SER A 158 23.11 48.52 -8.61
C SER A 158 23.10 47.27 -9.49
N ARG A 159 24.19 47.07 -10.26
CA ARG A 159 24.42 45.85 -11.05
C ARG A 159 24.48 44.59 -10.17
N GLY A 160 25.13 44.70 -9.00
CA GLY A 160 25.24 43.58 -8.05
C GLY A 160 23.88 43.14 -7.50
N GLY A 161 23.03 44.09 -7.10
CA GLY A 161 21.67 43.76 -6.63
C GLY A 161 20.82 43.09 -7.71
N ALA A 162 20.97 43.51 -8.97
CA ALA A 162 20.25 42.91 -10.08
C ALA A 162 20.68 41.46 -10.31
N ILE A 163 21.97 41.16 -10.18
CA ILE A 163 22.49 39.78 -10.31
C ILE A 163 21.93 38.91 -9.19
N VAL A 164 22.02 39.36 -7.93
CA VAL A 164 21.52 38.61 -6.76
C VAL A 164 20.04 38.29 -6.90
N ILE A 165 19.19 39.29 -7.19
CA ILE A 165 17.74 39.07 -7.31
C ILE A 165 17.43 38.10 -8.47
N ARG A 166 18.14 38.21 -9.60
CA ARG A 166 17.95 37.30 -10.75
C ARG A 166 18.37 35.87 -10.42
N SER A 167 19.52 35.67 -9.77
CA SER A 167 19.97 34.34 -9.39
C SER A 167 19.02 33.71 -8.38
N THR A 168 18.55 34.48 -7.38
CA THR A 168 17.59 33.99 -6.39
C THR A 168 16.26 33.62 -7.05
N ALA A 169 15.74 34.46 -7.95
CA ALA A 169 14.51 34.14 -8.69
C ALA A 169 14.67 32.89 -9.58
N ALA A 170 15.82 32.72 -10.24
CA ALA A 170 16.10 31.53 -11.05
C ALA A 170 16.19 30.26 -10.20
N VAL A 171 16.86 30.31 -9.04
CA VAL A 171 16.94 29.18 -8.10
C VAL A 171 15.55 28.83 -7.57
N LEU A 172 14.75 29.81 -7.16
CA LEU A 172 13.37 29.58 -6.70
C LEU A 172 12.48 29.02 -7.81
N ALA A 173 12.65 29.46 -9.06
CA ALA A 173 11.91 28.92 -10.19
C ALA A 173 12.27 27.45 -10.47
N LEU A 174 13.55 27.08 -10.37
CA LEU A 174 13.98 25.68 -10.49
C LEU A 174 13.46 24.83 -9.33
N ALA A 175 13.54 25.33 -8.09
CA ALA A 175 12.97 24.67 -6.93
C ALA A 175 11.45 24.49 -7.08
N LEU A 176 10.74 25.50 -7.57
CA LEU A 176 9.30 25.42 -7.82
C LEU A 176 8.94 24.38 -8.89
N ILE A 177 9.69 24.32 -10.00
CA ILE A 177 9.52 23.27 -11.03
C ILE A 177 9.79 21.89 -10.41
N GLY A 178 10.87 21.75 -9.64
CA GLY A 178 11.20 20.49 -8.95
C GLY A 178 10.13 20.06 -7.97
N GLY A 179 9.63 20.98 -7.14
CA GLY A 179 8.56 20.73 -6.17
C GLY A 179 7.24 20.38 -6.86
N VAL A 180 6.85 21.11 -7.91
CA VAL A 180 5.64 20.79 -8.69
C VAL A 180 5.75 19.45 -9.39
N ALA A 181 6.90 19.15 -10.01
CA ALA A 181 7.15 17.85 -10.62
C ALA A 181 7.10 16.73 -9.59
N GLN A 182 7.69 16.91 -8.42
CA GLN A 182 7.63 15.94 -7.33
C GLN A 182 6.20 15.69 -6.88
N VAL A 183 5.40 16.73 -6.61
CA VAL A 183 3.99 16.58 -6.20
C VAL A 183 3.15 15.94 -7.30
N ALA A 184 3.40 16.25 -8.57
CA ALA A 184 2.71 15.61 -9.69
C ALA A 184 3.07 14.12 -9.81
N ILE A 185 4.34 13.77 -9.61
CA ILE A 185 4.83 12.38 -9.65
C ILE A 185 4.30 11.60 -8.43
N THR A 186 4.35 12.16 -7.23
CA THR A 186 3.84 11.49 -6.02
C THR A 186 2.32 11.36 -6.06
N GLY A 187 1.59 12.39 -6.50
CA GLY A 187 0.14 12.36 -6.67
C GLY A 187 -0.35 11.39 -7.75
N ALA A 188 0.43 11.17 -8.82
CA ALA A 188 0.13 10.15 -9.84
C ALA A 188 0.24 8.70 -9.31
N ASN A 189 0.92 8.52 -8.18
CA ASN A 189 1.07 7.24 -7.49
C ASN A 189 0.08 7.04 -6.35
N GLY A 190 -0.94 7.91 -6.24
CA GLY A 190 -2.01 7.75 -5.25
C GLY A 190 -2.79 6.44 -5.40
N PRO A 191 -3.62 6.09 -4.39
CA PRO A 191 -4.49 4.92 -4.45
C PRO A 191 -5.28 4.89 -5.75
N LYS A 192 -5.38 3.71 -6.38
CA LYS A 192 -6.13 3.54 -7.63
C LYS A 192 -7.38 2.70 -7.37
N PRO A 193 -8.55 3.10 -7.90
CA PRO A 193 -9.78 2.34 -7.79
C PRO A 193 -9.63 0.88 -8.27
N GLY A 194 -9.98 -0.07 -7.41
CA GLY A 194 -9.90 -1.51 -7.68
C GLY A 194 -8.49 -2.10 -7.64
N VAL A 195 -7.49 -1.33 -7.17
CA VAL A 195 -6.16 -1.84 -6.80
C VAL A 195 -6.13 -1.94 -5.28
N PRO A 196 -5.81 -3.11 -4.69
CA PRO A 196 -5.69 -3.25 -3.25
C PRO A 196 -4.78 -2.16 -2.66
N VAL A 197 -5.22 -1.53 -1.56
CA VAL A 197 -4.38 -0.57 -0.85
C VAL A 197 -3.52 -1.33 0.14
N LEU A 198 -2.21 -1.10 0.09
CA LEU A 198 -1.27 -1.56 1.09
C LEU A 198 -0.62 -0.32 1.71
N ALA A 199 -0.90 -0.07 2.97
CA ALA A 199 -0.41 1.07 3.72
C ALA A 199 0.33 0.60 4.98
N ARG A 200 1.35 1.36 5.36
CA ARG A 200 1.99 1.22 6.67
C ARG A 200 1.69 2.46 7.48
N ILE A 201 1.07 2.28 8.63
CA ILE A 201 0.73 3.36 9.55
C ILE A 201 1.40 3.12 10.89
N THR A 202 1.62 4.19 11.63
CA THR A 202 2.01 4.09 13.04
C THR A 202 0.82 4.50 13.88
N VAL A 203 0.38 3.64 14.79
CA VAL A 203 -0.65 3.96 15.78
C VAL A 203 0.02 3.91 17.14
N ALA A 204 0.00 5.04 17.85
CA ALA A 204 0.83 5.30 19.04
C ALA A 204 2.33 5.06 18.75
N THR A 205 2.85 3.87 19.09
CA THR A 205 4.26 3.49 18.90
C THR A 205 4.42 2.21 18.07
N THR A 206 3.33 1.63 17.56
CA THR A 206 3.35 0.37 16.84
C THR A 206 3.14 0.61 15.35
N ALA A 207 4.08 0.14 14.53
CA ALA A 207 3.90 0.09 13.08
C ALA A 207 2.92 -1.03 12.73
N LEU A 208 1.88 -0.69 11.97
CA LEU A 208 0.86 -1.59 11.49
C LEU A 208 0.91 -1.64 9.96
N ASP A 209 0.82 -2.84 9.40
CA ASP A 209 0.54 -3.03 7.98
C ASP A 209 -0.98 -3.15 7.81
N VAL A 210 -1.52 -2.39 6.84
CA VAL A 210 -2.96 -2.29 6.56
C VAL A 210 -3.18 -2.66 5.10
N VAL A 211 -4.05 -3.64 4.86
CA VAL A 211 -4.51 -4.03 3.53
C VAL A 211 -6.00 -3.76 3.38
N ILE A 212 -6.39 -3.11 2.29
CA ILE A 212 -7.79 -2.80 1.96
C ILE A 212 -8.14 -3.39 0.60
N VAL A 213 -9.16 -4.25 0.57
CA VAL A 213 -9.63 -4.94 -0.64
C VAL A 213 -11.17 -4.91 -0.72
N PRO A 214 -11.78 -4.84 -1.92
CA PRO A 214 -11.15 -4.74 -3.23
C PRO A 214 -10.72 -3.30 -3.60
N HIS A 215 -10.94 -2.34 -2.71
CA HIS A 215 -10.74 -0.90 -2.93
C HIS A 215 -11.70 -0.34 -4.00
N LEU A 216 -12.99 -0.63 -3.82
CA LEU A 216 -14.11 -0.18 -4.66
C LEU A 216 -15.21 0.43 -3.78
N PRO A 217 -16.19 1.16 -4.34
CA PRO A 217 -17.25 1.73 -3.54
C PRO A 217 -18.09 0.62 -2.90
N GLY A 218 -18.55 0.83 -1.67
CA GLY A 218 -19.29 -0.17 -0.90
C GLY A 218 -18.40 -1.00 0.04
N PRO A 219 -18.76 -2.28 0.31
CA PRO A 219 -18.07 -3.10 1.29
C PRO A 219 -16.61 -3.41 0.91
N ASN A 220 -15.69 -3.12 1.82
CA ASN A 220 -14.28 -3.47 1.72
C ASN A 220 -13.85 -4.23 2.96
N LEU A 221 -13.02 -5.26 2.79
CA LEU A 221 -12.35 -5.96 3.87
C LEU A 221 -11.02 -5.25 4.17
N VAL A 222 -10.84 -4.90 5.44
CA VAL A 222 -9.62 -4.30 5.99
C VAL A 222 -8.94 -5.33 6.86
N HIS A 223 -7.68 -5.62 6.55
CA HIS A 223 -6.80 -6.46 7.35
C HIS A 223 -5.70 -5.58 7.97
N VAL A 224 -5.52 -5.69 9.28
CA VAL A 224 -4.52 -4.93 10.03
C VAL A 224 -3.63 -5.89 10.81
N THR A 225 -2.31 -5.77 10.66
CA THR A 225 -1.35 -6.63 11.37
C THR A 225 -0.29 -5.79 12.06
N PRO A 226 0.08 -6.10 13.33
CA PRO A 226 -0.43 -7.17 14.20
C PRO A 226 -1.66 -6.82 15.05
N ALA A 227 -2.26 -5.64 14.88
CA ALA A 227 -3.29 -5.13 15.77
C ALA A 227 -4.65 -5.86 15.67
N ARG A 228 -5.39 -5.88 16.79
CA ARG A 228 -6.77 -6.36 16.92
C ARG A 228 -7.57 -5.34 17.73
N ASN A 229 -8.90 -5.37 17.64
CA ASN A 229 -9.79 -4.42 18.33
C ASN A 229 -9.48 -2.95 18.00
N LEU A 230 -9.01 -2.69 16.78
CA LEU A 230 -8.69 -1.34 16.31
C LEU A 230 -9.96 -0.71 15.70
N PRO A 231 -10.41 0.46 16.17
CA PRO A 231 -11.51 1.17 15.54
C PRO A 231 -11.10 1.68 14.15
N ILE A 232 -12.00 1.47 13.19
CA ILE A 232 -11.86 1.91 11.80
C ILE A 232 -13.05 2.80 11.48
N THR A 233 -12.79 3.99 10.97
CA THR A 233 -13.83 4.97 10.64
C THR A 233 -13.63 5.46 9.21
N SER A 234 -14.67 5.39 8.40
CA SER A 234 -14.77 6.10 7.13
C SER A 234 -15.76 7.26 7.26
N ASP A 235 -15.97 8.00 6.17
CA ASP A 235 -16.96 9.09 6.14
C ASP A 235 -18.41 8.60 6.33
N ILE A 236 -18.70 7.32 6.08
CA ILE A 236 -20.05 6.77 6.03
C ILE A 236 -20.27 5.54 6.93
N ASP A 237 -19.22 5.00 7.54
CA ASP A 237 -19.28 3.74 8.28
C ASP A 237 -18.22 3.69 9.39
N THR A 238 -18.50 2.91 10.43
CA THR A 238 -17.54 2.61 11.50
C THR A 238 -17.53 1.12 11.81
N ALA A 239 -16.35 0.56 11.98
CA ALA A 239 -16.14 -0.84 12.31
C ALA A 239 -15.03 -1.00 13.35
N THR A 240 -14.87 -2.19 13.89
CA THR A 240 -13.74 -2.54 14.77
C THR A 240 -13.15 -3.85 14.29
N THR A 241 -11.81 -3.94 14.24
CA THR A 241 -11.16 -5.18 13.81
C THR A 241 -11.34 -6.31 14.81
N ASP A 242 -11.68 -7.50 14.32
CA ASP A 242 -11.80 -8.71 15.13
C ASP A 242 -10.96 -9.86 14.52
N THR A 243 -10.84 -10.96 15.25
CA THR A 243 -10.16 -12.16 14.82
C THR A 243 -11.01 -12.92 13.80
N ARG A 244 -10.37 -13.44 12.74
CA ARG A 244 -11.00 -14.40 11.83
C ARG A 244 -10.27 -15.75 11.93
N PRO A 245 -10.96 -16.86 12.26
CA PRO A 245 -10.31 -18.16 12.39
C PRO A 245 -9.56 -18.56 11.11
N GLY A 246 -8.36 -19.13 11.27
CA GLY A 246 -7.51 -19.54 10.15
C GLY A 246 -6.66 -18.41 9.54
N SER A 247 -6.75 -17.20 10.08
CA SER A 247 -5.95 -16.04 9.69
C SER A 247 -5.27 -15.36 10.89
N ASP A 248 -4.29 -14.50 10.62
CA ASP A 248 -3.63 -13.64 11.60
C ASP A 248 -4.22 -12.22 11.59
N GLY A 249 -3.67 -11.30 12.38
CA GLY A 249 -4.12 -9.91 12.40
C GLY A 249 -5.57 -9.68 12.83
N GLY A 250 -6.05 -8.45 12.65
CA GLY A 250 -7.42 -8.02 12.89
C GLY A 250 -8.13 -7.69 11.58
N TRP A 251 -9.40 -8.05 11.49
CA TRP A 251 -10.21 -7.96 10.28
C TRP A 251 -11.47 -7.16 10.53
N ALA A 252 -11.83 -6.27 9.62
CA ALA A 252 -13.10 -5.56 9.64
C ALA A 252 -13.66 -5.45 8.22
N VAL A 253 -14.98 -5.47 8.11
CA VAL A 253 -15.67 -5.01 6.89
C VAL A 253 -16.06 -3.56 7.13
N ILE A 254 -15.66 -2.67 6.22
CA ILE A 254 -15.99 -1.25 6.25
C ILE A 254 -16.58 -0.85 4.90
N THR A 255 -17.64 -0.05 4.92
CA THR A 255 -18.20 0.54 3.71
C THR A 255 -17.44 1.80 3.35
N LEU A 256 -16.88 1.87 2.15
CA LEU A 256 -16.19 3.07 1.65
C LEU A 256 -17.10 3.84 0.69
N PRO A 257 -17.13 5.19 0.75
CA PRO A 257 -17.90 6.01 -0.18
C PRO A 257 -17.29 5.96 -1.59
N GLU A 258 -18.01 6.48 -2.58
CA GLU A 258 -17.48 6.70 -3.93
C GLU A 258 -16.40 7.80 -3.94
N GLY A 259 -15.41 7.63 -4.80
CA GLY A 259 -14.32 8.58 -5.03
C GLY A 259 -13.28 8.60 -3.90
N LYS A 260 -12.65 9.77 -3.73
CA LYS A 260 -11.57 9.98 -2.77
C LYS A 260 -12.13 10.21 -1.37
N SER A 261 -11.63 9.44 -0.41
CA SER A 261 -11.94 9.60 1.01
C SER A 261 -10.73 9.26 1.87
N THR A 262 -10.86 9.40 3.18
CA THR A 262 -9.83 9.01 4.15
C THR A 262 -10.40 7.95 5.08
N LEU A 263 -9.69 6.83 5.19
CA LEU A 263 -9.98 5.81 6.19
C LEU A 263 -9.14 6.09 7.44
N HIS A 264 -9.77 6.25 8.59
CA HIS A 264 -9.08 6.44 9.86
C HIS A 264 -8.95 5.12 10.59
N LEU A 265 -7.73 4.77 10.99
CA LEU A 265 -7.42 3.61 11.83
C LEU A 265 -6.88 4.11 13.17
N GLY A 266 -7.74 4.18 14.19
CA GLY A 266 -7.49 5.04 15.34
C GLY A 266 -7.34 6.51 14.89
N ASP A 267 -6.24 7.15 15.27
CA ASP A 267 -5.95 8.54 14.88
C ASP A 267 -5.19 8.65 13.55
N SER A 268 -4.84 7.52 12.92
CA SER A 268 -3.96 7.50 11.74
C SER A 268 -4.78 7.47 10.44
N PRO A 269 -4.62 8.48 9.55
CA PRO A 269 -5.33 8.52 8.27
C PRO A 269 -4.66 7.64 7.22
N VAL A 270 -5.48 6.97 6.40
CA VAL A 270 -5.07 6.24 5.20
C VAL A 270 -5.87 6.77 4.01
N PRO A 271 -5.23 7.40 3.02
CA PRO A 271 -5.93 7.88 1.83
C PRO A 271 -6.45 6.69 1.02
N VAL A 272 -7.69 6.79 0.55
CA VAL A 272 -8.33 5.81 -0.35
C VAL A 272 -8.99 6.54 -1.52
N ASP A 273 -9.08 5.86 -2.65
CA ASP A 273 -9.77 6.30 -3.86
C ASP A 273 -10.49 5.09 -4.47
N THR A 274 -11.76 4.94 -4.14
CA THR A 274 -12.59 3.83 -4.60
C THR A 274 -13.14 4.07 -6.01
N GLY A 275 -13.01 5.29 -6.53
CA GLY A 275 -13.55 5.72 -7.81
C GLY A 275 -15.07 5.81 -7.81
N ASP A 276 -15.63 6.08 -8.99
CA ASP A 276 -17.05 6.44 -9.13
C ASP A 276 -17.91 5.29 -9.70
N THR A 277 -17.31 4.11 -9.84
CA THR A 277 -17.94 2.95 -10.47
C THR A 277 -18.10 1.82 -9.46
N VAL A 278 -19.35 1.48 -9.15
CA VAL A 278 -19.71 0.22 -8.48
C VAL A 278 -19.49 -0.91 -9.49
N ALA A 279 -18.32 -1.55 -9.45
CA ALA A 279 -18.06 -2.76 -10.21
C ALA A 279 -18.53 -3.99 -9.41
N ASP A 280 -18.78 -5.11 -10.09
CA ASP A 280 -19.01 -6.40 -9.44
C ASP A 280 -17.77 -6.77 -8.62
N ALA A 281 -17.84 -6.52 -7.32
CA ALA A 281 -16.85 -6.92 -6.34
C ALA A 281 -17.15 -8.38 -5.92
N PRO A 282 -16.13 -9.21 -5.67
CA PRO A 282 -16.39 -10.49 -5.04
C PRO A 282 -16.90 -10.26 -3.62
N ASP A 283 -17.59 -11.25 -3.09
CA ASP A 283 -17.93 -11.25 -1.68
C ASP A 283 -16.68 -11.52 -0.83
N LEU A 284 -16.11 -10.46 -0.26
CA LEU A 284 -15.00 -10.54 0.72
C LEU A 284 -15.50 -10.52 2.16
N THR A 285 -16.81 -10.37 2.38
CA THR A 285 -17.37 -10.16 3.71
C THR A 285 -17.51 -11.48 4.46
N GLY A 286 -17.74 -12.57 3.73
CA GLY A 286 -17.88 -13.93 4.25
C GLY A 286 -16.60 -14.61 4.74
N ALA A 287 -16.72 -15.91 5.02
CA ALA A 287 -15.67 -16.75 5.62
C ALA A 287 -14.41 -16.89 4.76
N ASP A 288 -14.55 -16.79 3.43
CA ASP A 288 -13.45 -16.89 2.46
C ASP A 288 -12.70 -15.57 2.22
N GLY A 289 -13.15 -14.49 2.87
CA GLY A 289 -12.55 -13.16 2.77
C GLY A 289 -11.03 -13.13 2.98
N PRO A 290 -10.48 -13.73 4.06
CA PRO A 290 -9.04 -13.74 4.31
C PRO A 290 -8.22 -14.42 3.21
N GLU A 291 -8.73 -15.51 2.63
CA GLU A 291 -8.03 -16.17 1.54
C GLU A 291 -8.03 -15.32 0.27
N CYS A 292 -9.17 -14.70 -0.03
CA CYS A 292 -9.28 -13.83 -1.19
C CYS A 292 -8.43 -12.56 -1.04
N GLU A 293 -8.37 -11.96 0.15
CA GLU A 293 -7.44 -10.89 0.47
C GLU A 293 -5.98 -11.33 0.24
N SER A 294 -5.58 -12.47 0.78
CA SER A 294 -4.21 -12.97 0.63
C SER A 294 -3.82 -13.20 -0.84
N ALA A 295 -4.76 -13.69 -1.67
CA ALA A 295 -4.58 -13.81 -3.11
C ALA A 295 -4.46 -12.43 -3.80
N LEU A 296 -5.29 -11.46 -3.43
CA LEU A 296 -5.23 -10.09 -3.98
C LEU A 296 -3.93 -9.38 -3.59
N LEU A 297 -3.48 -9.55 -2.34
CA LEU A 297 -2.20 -9.04 -1.87
C LEU A 297 -1.03 -9.69 -2.63
N GLY A 298 -1.06 -11.00 -2.82
CA GLY A 298 -0.08 -11.72 -3.64
C GLY A 298 0.00 -11.20 -5.07
N ALA A 299 -1.15 -10.98 -5.73
CA ALA A 299 -1.22 -10.38 -7.05
C ALA A 299 -0.65 -8.95 -7.09
N LEU A 300 -1.00 -8.12 -6.11
CA LEU A 300 -0.47 -6.75 -5.97
C LEU A 300 1.06 -6.75 -5.86
N ILE A 301 1.62 -7.64 -5.03
CA ILE A 301 3.08 -7.75 -4.85
C ILE A 301 3.75 -8.21 -6.14
N GLY A 302 3.13 -9.14 -6.88
CA GLY A 302 3.66 -9.65 -8.15
C GLY A 302 3.60 -8.61 -9.27
N LYS A 303 2.57 -7.74 -9.28
CA LYS A 303 2.39 -6.67 -10.27
C LYS A 303 1.69 -5.45 -9.65
N PRO A 304 2.44 -4.48 -9.08
CA PRO A 304 1.89 -3.38 -8.27
C PRO A 304 0.89 -2.45 -8.96
N THR A 305 0.89 -2.44 -10.28
CA THR A 305 0.01 -1.60 -11.10
C THR A 305 -1.13 -2.37 -11.74
N ALA A 306 -1.21 -3.68 -11.52
CA ALA A 306 -2.34 -4.47 -11.99
C ALA A 306 -3.60 -3.98 -11.25
N ARG A 307 -4.51 -3.39 -12.02
CA ARG A 307 -5.90 -3.32 -11.57
C ARG A 307 -6.38 -4.75 -11.35
N ARG A 308 -7.32 -4.93 -10.44
CA ARG A 308 -8.06 -6.19 -10.37
C ARG A 308 -8.56 -6.54 -11.78
N ASP A 309 -7.96 -7.57 -12.36
CA ASP A 309 -8.62 -8.36 -13.39
C ASP A 309 -9.81 -9.04 -12.71
N THR A 310 -10.88 -9.35 -13.45
CA THR A 310 -12.08 -10.04 -12.96
C THR A 310 -11.82 -11.47 -12.46
N SER A 311 -10.60 -11.78 -11.99
CA SER A 311 -10.26 -13.04 -11.36
C SER A 311 -11.16 -13.24 -10.13
N PRO A 312 -11.89 -14.36 -10.09
CA PRO A 312 -12.75 -14.71 -8.97
C PRO A 312 -11.92 -14.98 -7.71
N CYS A 313 -12.56 -14.94 -6.55
CA CYS A 313 -11.91 -15.38 -5.32
C CYS A 313 -11.51 -16.87 -5.42
N PRO A 314 -10.39 -17.30 -4.80
CA PRO A 314 -9.94 -18.70 -4.86
C PRO A 314 -11.01 -19.72 -4.43
N ALA A 315 -11.91 -19.36 -3.51
CA ALA A 315 -12.98 -20.24 -3.04
C ALA A 315 -14.10 -20.49 -4.06
N GLU A 316 -14.16 -19.73 -5.16
CA GLU A 316 -15.22 -19.85 -6.17
C GLU A 316 -15.00 -21.00 -7.16
N ALA A 317 -13.79 -21.55 -7.26
CA ALA A 317 -13.51 -22.66 -8.17
C ALA A 317 -12.34 -23.54 -7.70
N LEU A 318 -12.45 -24.85 -7.94
CA LEU A 318 -11.33 -25.76 -7.79
C LEU A 318 -10.49 -25.76 -9.07
N THR A 319 -9.19 -25.49 -8.93
CA THR A 319 -8.27 -25.54 -10.07
C THR A 319 -7.96 -26.99 -10.45
N SER A 320 -7.58 -27.22 -11.71
CA SER A 320 -7.12 -28.55 -12.16
C SER A 320 -5.87 -29.02 -11.39
N HIS A 321 -4.98 -28.10 -11.00
CA HIS A 321 -3.80 -28.39 -10.21
C HIS A 321 -4.15 -28.84 -8.78
N ASP A 322 -5.07 -28.14 -8.12
CA ASP A 322 -5.53 -28.52 -6.78
C ASP A 322 -6.29 -29.84 -6.81
N ALA A 323 -7.13 -30.06 -7.83
CA ALA A 323 -7.81 -31.34 -8.03
C ALA A 323 -6.81 -32.50 -8.17
N ALA A 324 -5.76 -32.33 -8.98
CA ALA A 324 -4.70 -33.33 -9.12
C ALA A 324 -3.97 -33.60 -7.80
N ALA A 325 -3.65 -32.55 -7.04
CA ALA A 325 -3.01 -32.69 -5.73
C ALA A 325 -3.90 -33.44 -4.73
N LEU A 326 -5.21 -33.17 -4.71
CA LEU A 326 -6.16 -33.84 -3.82
C LEU A 326 -6.31 -35.34 -4.13
N ARG A 327 -6.28 -35.76 -5.40
CA ARG A 327 -6.35 -37.20 -5.77
C ARG A 327 -5.21 -38.03 -5.18
N THR A 328 -4.04 -37.42 -4.94
CA THR A 328 -2.89 -38.13 -4.36
C THR A 328 -3.09 -38.55 -2.91
N VAL A 329 -3.97 -37.88 -2.16
CA VAL A 329 -4.14 -38.10 -0.72
C VAL A 329 -4.78 -39.45 -0.42
N PRO A 330 -5.95 -39.83 -1.00
CA PRO A 330 -6.50 -41.17 -0.77
C PRO A 330 -5.59 -42.29 -1.28
N ALA A 331 -4.93 -42.10 -2.42
CA ALA A 331 -3.97 -43.07 -2.97
C ALA A 331 -2.82 -43.36 -1.98
N PHE A 332 -2.24 -42.30 -1.42
CA PHE A 332 -1.18 -42.39 -0.42
C PHE A 332 -1.65 -43.08 0.87
N LEU A 333 -2.84 -42.73 1.35
CA LEU A 333 -3.44 -43.33 2.56
C LEU A 333 -3.71 -44.83 2.36
N ALA A 334 -4.26 -45.21 1.20
CA ALA A 334 -4.46 -46.61 0.82
C ALA A 334 -3.13 -47.38 0.79
N GLY A 335 -2.06 -46.78 0.24
CA GLY A 335 -0.71 -47.34 0.24
C GLY A 335 -0.12 -47.57 1.63
N ARG A 336 -0.62 -46.85 2.65
CA ARG A 336 -0.28 -47.06 4.08
C ARG A 336 -1.22 -48.01 4.81
N GLY A 337 -2.12 -48.68 4.09
CA GLY A 337 -3.09 -49.62 4.66
C GLY A 337 -4.31 -48.96 5.30
N GLN A 338 -4.48 -47.64 5.17
CA GLN A 338 -5.67 -46.96 5.65
C GLN A 338 -6.86 -47.30 4.75
N ARG A 339 -7.98 -47.68 5.36
CA ARG A 339 -9.19 -48.12 4.65
C ARG A 339 -10.37 -47.18 4.83
N MET A 340 -10.29 -46.26 5.79
CA MET A 340 -11.33 -45.28 6.07
C MET A 340 -10.69 -43.90 6.25
N ILE A 341 -11.38 -42.85 5.82
CA ILE A 341 -11.03 -41.45 6.08
C ILE A 341 -12.27 -40.67 6.52
N SER A 342 -12.08 -39.68 7.38
CA SER A 342 -13.08 -38.64 7.61
C SER A 342 -12.85 -37.49 6.64
N LEU A 343 -13.91 -36.90 6.10
CA LEU A 343 -13.84 -35.84 5.10
C LEU A 343 -14.59 -34.60 5.58
N VAL A 344 -13.89 -33.48 5.68
CA VAL A 344 -14.44 -32.19 6.10
C VAL A 344 -14.46 -31.22 4.92
N ALA A 345 -15.64 -30.72 4.60
CA ALA A 345 -15.92 -29.76 3.53
C ALA A 345 -16.82 -28.62 4.03
N ASP A 346 -17.03 -27.60 3.21
CA ASP A 346 -18.01 -26.54 3.43
C ASP A 346 -18.82 -26.23 2.16
N ASP A 347 -19.66 -25.20 2.22
CA ASP A 347 -20.59 -24.85 1.15
C ASP A 347 -19.95 -24.06 0.00
N SER A 348 -18.66 -23.72 0.08
CA SER A 348 -17.98 -23.00 -1.00
C SER A 348 -17.98 -23.84 -2.29
N PRO A 349 -18.11 -23.20 -3.48
CA PRO A 349 -18.05 -23.92 -4.75
C PRO A 349 -16.79 -24.77 -4.90
N ARG A 350 -15.62 -24.26 -4.47
CA ARG A 350 -14.37 -25.03 -4.47
C ARG A 350 -14.44 -26.23 -3.55
N SER A 351 -14.93 -26.07 -2.32
CA SER A 351 -14.97 -27.19 -1.36
C SER A 351 -15.89 -28.32 -1.83
N ARG A 352 -17.08 -28.00 -2.37
CA ARG A 352 -17.96 -29.01 -2.96
C ARG A 352 -17.34 -29.75 -4.14
N ALA A 353 -16.56 -29.05 -4.97
CA ALA A 353 -15.83 -29.70 -6.06
C ALA A 353 -14.69 -30.60 -5.53
N ALA A 354 -13.98 -30.13 -4.51
CA ALA A 354 -12.89 -30.86 -3.86
C ALA A 354 -13.39 -32.11 -3.14
N GLU A 355 -14.53 -32.02 -2.46
CA GLU A 355 -15.20 -33.15 -1.80
C GLU A 355 -15.50 -34.25 -2.80
N ARG A 356 -16.10 -33.91 -3.95
CA ARG A 356 -16.34 -34.87 -5.04
C ARG A 356 -15.06 -35.52 -5.52
N THR A 357 -14.02 -34.73 -5.79
CA THR A 357 -12.71 -35.25 -6.24
C THR A 357 -12.07 -36.19 -5.23
N VAL A 358 -12.13 -35.89 -3.93
CA VAL A 358 -11.60 -36.76 -2.88
C VAL A 358 -12.42 -38.05 -2.75
N ARG A 359 -13.76 -37.97 -2.82
CA ARG A 359 -14.64 -39.14 -2.79
C ARG A 359 -14.39 -40.09 -3.96
N GLU A 360 -14.31 -39.55 -5.18
CA GLU A 360 -14.00 -40.32 -6.40
C GLU A 360 -12.62 -41.01 -6.30
N ALA A 361 -11.61 -40.29 -5.83
CA ALA A 361 -10.27 -40.86 -5.64
C ALA A 361 -10.24 -41.91 -4.51
N ALA A 362 -10.98 -41.68 -3.42
CA ALA A 362 -11.09 -42.64 -2.32
C ALA A 362 -11.73 -43.95 -2.79
N GLU A 363 -12.81 -43.87 -3.57
CA GLU A 363 -13.47 -45.03 -4.18
C GLU A 363 -12.51 -45.81 -5.09
N ALA A 364 -11.79 -45.12 -5.98
CA ALA A 364 -10.83 -45.74 -6.89
C ALA A 364 -9.71 -46.52 -6.17
N HIS A 365 -9.38 -46.14 -4.93
CA HIS A 365 -8.36 -46.78 -4.10
C HIS A 365 -8.92 -47.66 -2.98
N GLY A 366 -10.23 -47.90 -2.95
CA GLY A 366 -10.88 -48.75 -1.93
C GLY A 366 -10.78 -48.18 -0.52
N VAL A 367 -10.88 -46.86 -0.39
CA VAL A 367 -10.91 -46.11 0.87
C VAL A 367 -12.35 -45.62 1.10
N GLY A 368 -12.97 -46.04 2.20
CA GLY A 368 -14.31 -45.59 2.60
C GLY A 368 -14.29 -44.22 3.28
N ILE A 369 -15.38 -43.48 3.16
CA ILE A 369 -15.60 -42.25 3.95
C ILE A 369 -16.37 -42.64 5.23
N THR A 370 -15.96 -42.10 6.37
CA THR A 370 -16.57 -42.37 7.69
C THR A 370 -16.72 -41.11 8.55
N ASP A 371 -17.65 -41.15 9.49
CA ASP A 371 -17.80 -40.17 10.56
C ASP A 371 -17.00 -40.55 11.82
N ASP A 372 -16.24 -41.65 11.78
CA ASP A 372 -15.37 -42.09 12.88
C ASP A 372 -14.28 -41.01 13.17
N PRO A 373 -14.28 -40.40 14.37
CA PRO A 373 -13.33 -39.34 14.71
C PRO A 373 -11.89 -39.83 14.90
N THR A 374 -11.65 -41.14 14.89
CA THR A 374 -10.31 -41.76 14.96
C THR A 374 -9.67 -41.96 13.58
N ALA A 375 -10.45 -41.91 12.50
CA ALA A 375 -9.92 -42.04 11.15
C ALA A 375 -9.03 -40.84 10.78
N PRO A 376 -8.07 -41.00 9.84
CA PRO A 376 -7.37 -39.84 9.26
C PRO A 376 -8.38 -38.83 8.70
N VAL A 377 -8.23 -37.55 9.05
CA VAL A 377 -9.13 -36.49 8.59
C VAL A 377 -8.56 -35.79 7.36
N VAL A 378 -9.35 -35.67 6.31
CA VAL A 378 -9.04 -34.91 5.09
C VAL A 378 -9.89 -33.65 5.08
N VAL A 379 -9.25 -32.49 5.07
CA VAL A 379 -9.90 -31.17 5.17
C VAL A 379 -9.79 -30.44 3.84
N VAL A 380 -10.93 -30.28 3.15
CA VAL A 380 -11.06 -29.60 1.86
C VAL A 380 -12.02 -28.40 1.92
N SER A 381 -12.15 -27.80 3.10
CA SER A 381 -12.93 -26.58 3.34
C SER A 381 -12.11 -25.30 3.17
N GLY A 382 -12.73 -24.14 3.38
CA GLY A 382 -12.11 -22.84 3.56
C GLY A 382 -11.47 -22.67 4.95
N TRP A 383 -10.80 -21.53 5.14
CA TRP A 383 -9.89 -21.33 6.27
C TRP A 383 -10.58 -21.40 7.64
N GLN A 384 -11.80 -20.87 7.77
CA GLN A 384 -12.52 -20.84 9.04
C GLN A 384 -12.90 -22.25 9.52
N THR A 385 -13.49 -23.05 8.65
CA THR A 385 -13.87 -24.45 8.95
C THR A 385 -12.63 -25.31 9.19
N ALA A 386 -11.58 -25.10 8.40
CA ALA A 386 -10.30 -25.78 8.61
C ALA A 386 -9.68 -25.44 9.97
N ALA A 387 -9.72 -24.17 10.40
CA ALA A 387 -9.21 -23.74 11.69
C ALA A 387 -9.93 -24.41 12.86
N ALA A 388 -11.27 -24.47 12.80
CA ALA A 388 -12.07 -25.16 13.80
C ALA A 388 -11.71 -26.66 13.88
N THR A 389 -11.57 -27.32 12.73
CA THR A 389 -11.22 -28.74 12.65
C THR A 389 -9.83 -29.02 13.20
N VAL A 390 -8.82 -28.24 12.78
CA VAL A 390 -7.44 -28.38 13.25
C VAL A 390 -7.33 -28.10 14.75
N ALA A 391 -8.06 -27.11 15.26
CA ALA A 391 -8.10 -26.82 16.69
C ALA A 391 -8.70 -27.99 17.48
N ALA A 392 -9.77 -28.60 16.99
CA ALA A 392 -10.42 -29.73 17.66
C ALA A 392 -9.56 -31.01 17.64
N VAL A 393 -8.80 -31.25 16.56
CA VAL A 393 -7.79 -32.32 16.54
C VAL A 393 -6.66 -32.04 17.52
N ALA A 394 -6.13 -30.80 17.53
CA ALA A 394 -5.05 -30.41 18.45
C ALA A 394 -5.47 -30.47 19.93
N ALA A 395 -6.75 -30.23 20.24
CA ALA A 395 -7.32 -30.35 21.58
C ALA A 395 -7.54 -31.82 22.01
N GLY A 396 -7.46 -32.77 21.09
CA GLY A 396 -7.77 -34.18 21.34
C GLY A 396 -9.25 -34.53 21.30
N ASP A 397 -10.12 -33.58 20.96
CA ASP A 397 -11.57 -33.80 20.77
C ASP A 397 -11.84 -34.70 19.55
N HIS A 398 -10.94 -34.64 18.56
CA HIS A 398 -10.88 -35.56 17.43
C HIS A 398 -9.53 -36.29 17.42
N PRO A 399 -9.45 -37.52 17.96
CA PRO A 399 -8.22 -38.30 18.02
C PRO A 399 -7.83 -38.92 16.65
N ALA A 400 -7.83 -38.09 15.60
CA ALA A 400 -7.55 -38.50 14.24
C ALA A 400 -6.10 -38.98 14.07
N GLN A 401 -5.90 -39.99 13.22
CA GLN A 401 -4.57 -40.51 12.87
C GLN A 401 -3.81 -39.61 11.87
N GLY A 402 -3.83 -38.29 12.11
CA GLY A 402 -3.25 -37.24 11.28
C GLY A 402 -4.29 -36.42 10.53
N SER A 403 -3.90 -35.19 10.17
CA SER A 403 -4.75 -34.23 9.45
C SER A 403 -4.17 -33.95 8.06
N TYR A 404 -4.94 -34.20 7.01
CA TYR A 404 -4.55 -33.98 5.63
C TYR A 404 -5.27 -32.74 5.11
N LEU A 405 -4.57 -31.62 4.99
CA LEU A 405 -5.18 -30.37 4.57
C LEU A 405 -5.10 -30.22 3.05
N ALA A 406 -6.06 -29.53 2.45
CA ALA A 406 -6.02 -29.15 1.05
C ALA A 406 -4.85 -28.18 0.73
N PRO A 407 -4.40 -28.11 -0.55
CA PRO A 407 -3.25 -27.30 -0.95
C PRO A 407 -3.33 -25.81 -0.58
N TRP A 408 -4.53 -25.24 -0.57
CA TRP A 408 -4.78 -23.82 -0.26
C TRP A 408 -4.80 -23.51 1.25
N LEU A 409 -4.70 -24.52 2.12
CA LEU A 409 -4.72 -24.37 3.58
C LEU A 409 -3.31 -24.23 4.19
N VAL A 410 -2.28 -24.01 3.37
CA VAL A 410 -0.94 -23.66 3.86
C VAL A 410 -0.93 -22.19 4.24
N THR A 411 -1.11 -21.93 5.53
CA THR A 411 -0.93 -20.62 6.16
C THR A 411 -0.53 -20.84 7.63
N PRO A 412 0.34 -20.01 8.22
CA PRO A 412 0.82 -20.21 9.59
C PRO A 412 -0.27 -20.50 10.64
N PRO A 413 -1.43 -19.80 10.69
CA PRO A 413 -2.47 -20.07 11.68
C PRO A 413 -3.07 -21.49 11.60
N LEU A 414 -3.07 -22.12 10.42
CA LEU A 414 -3.56 -23.50 10.23
C LEU A 414 -2.50 -24.57 10.45
N LEU A 415 -1.21 -24.21 10.34
CA LEU A 415 -0.09 -25.14 10.48
C LEU A 415 0.56 -25.13 11.87
N LYS A 416 0.33 -24.09 12.68
CA LYS A 416 0.88 -23.97 14.04
C LYS A 416 0.30 -24.96 15.06
N PRO A 417 -1.01 -25.25 15.10
CA PRO A 417 -1.54 -26.21 16.07
C PRO A 417 -0.89 -27.59 15.87
N PRO A 418 -0.60 -28.37 16.91
CA PRO A 418 0.05 -29.67 16.76
C PRO A 418 -0.95 -30.77 16.35
N ALA A 419 -1.50 -30.70 15.14
CA ALA A 419 -2.54 -31.61 14.65
C ALA A 419 -2.03 -32.66 13.64
N GLY A 420 -0.71 -32.83 13.52
CA GLY A 420 -0.10 -33.77 12.58
C GLY A 420 -0.42 -33.45 11.12
N GLN A 421 -0.35 -32.17 10.75
CA GLN A 421 -0.78 -31.67 9.45
C GLN A 421 0.14 -32.12 8.32
N VAL A 422 -0.46 -32.68 7.27
CA VAL A 422 0.17 -33.05 6.01
C VAL A 422 -0.59 -32.35 4.87
N VAL A 423 0.13 -31.79 3.89
CA VAL A 423 -0.47 -31.04 2.78
C VAL A 423 0.11 -31.50 1.44
N PRO A 424 -0.70 -31.81 0.42
CA PRO A 424 -0.24 -32.06 -0.92
C PRO A 424 0.09 -30.73 -1.61
N LEU A 425 1.35 -30.52 -1.97
CA LEU A 425 1.80 -29.31 -2.66
C LEU A 425 2.51 -29.66 -3.94
N ALA A 426 2.26 -28.84 -4.96
CA ALA A 426 2.94 -28.90 -6.25
C ALA A 426 4.23 -28.05 -6.28
N PHE A 427 4.62 -27.48 -5.15
CA PHE A 427 5.87 -26.73 -4.96
C PHE A 427 6.49 -27.13 -3.61
N THR A 428 7.81 -26.98 -3.47
CA THR A 428 8.46 -27.12 -2.16
C THR A 428 8.62 -25.74 -1.53
N PRO A 429 8.13 -25.48 -0.31
CA PRO A 429 8.24 -24.17 0.35
C PRO A 429 9.66 -23.57 0.43
N THR A 430 10.68 -24.43 0.38
CA THR A 430 12.10 -24.04 0.42
C THR A 430 12.73 -23.84 -0.98
N ASP A 431 11.98 -24.08 -2.06
CA ASP A 431 12.47 -23.84 -3.42
C ASP A 431 12.61 -22.33 -3.69
N GLU A 432 13.40 -21.98 -4.71
CA GLU A 432 13.72 -20.58 -5.03
C GLU A 432 12.47 -19.72 -5.27
N SER A 433 11.50 -20.22 -6.04
CA SER A 433 10.31 -19.45 -6.42
C SER A 433 9.42 -19.08 -5.21
N PRO A 434 9.02 -20.03 -4.34
CA PRO A 434 8.36 -19.73 -3.06
C PRO A 434 9.15 -18.78 -2.16
N MET A 435 10.47 -18.92 -2.07
CA MET A 435 11.31 -18.03 -1.25
C MET A 435 11.37 -16.60 -1.80
N ARG A 436 11.35 -16.42 -3.14
CA ARG A 436 11.23 -15.09 -3.77
C ARG A 436 9.90 -14.42 -3.44
N TYR A 437 8.81 -15.18 -3.41
CA TYR A 437 7.52 -14.66 -2.94
C TYR A 437 7.59 -14.20 -1.49
N LEU A 438 8.15 -15.02 -0.59
CA LEU A 438 8.29 -14.63 0.82
C LEU A 438 9.11 -13.35 1.01
N SER A 439 10.22 -13.21 0.27
CA SER A 439 11.01 -11.98 0.29
C SER A 439 10.19 -10.78 -0.17
N ALA A 440 9.50 -10.90 -1.31
CA ALA A 440 8.68 -9.82 -1.84
C ALA A 440 7.50 -9.45 -0.91
N LEU A 441 6.92 -10.44 -0.22
CA LEU A 441 5.90 -10.24 0.80
C LEU A 441 6.47 -9.49 2.00
N ALA A 442 7.61 -9.93 2.54
CA ALA A 442 8.24 -9.28 3.69
C ALA A 442 8.65 -7.82 3.40
N ASP A 443 9.13 -7.55 2.18
CA ASP A 443 9.54 -6.21 1.76
C ASP A 443 8.36 -5.22 1.67
N ARG A 444 7.15 -5.72 1.36
CA ARG A 444 5.97 -4.88 1.10
C ARG A 444 4.96 -4.87 2.25
N ALA A 445 4.77 -6.02 2.90
CA ALA A 445 3.79 -6.27 3.96
C ALA A 445 4.42 -7.19 5.01
N SER A 446 5.37 -6.68 5.78
CA SER A 446 6.16 -7.45 6.76
C SER A 446 5.34 -8.19 7.82
N GLY A 447 4.14 -7.70 8.13
CA GLY A 447 3.21 -8.35 9.05
C GLY A 447 2.37 -9.46 8.42
N ALA A 448 2.21 -9.48 7.10
CA ALA A 448 1.31 -10.42 6.44
C ALA A 448 1.88 -11.86 6.46
N ALA A 449 1.07 -12.81 6.89
CA ALA A 449 1.41 -14.22 6.81
C ALA A 449 1.40 -14.73 5.35
N PRO A 450 2.37 -15.57 4.95
CA PRO A 450 2.34 -16.19 3.63
C PRO A 450 1.23 -17.23 3.51
N SER A 451 0.66 -17.34 2.31
CA SER A 451 -0.31 -18.38 1.98
C SER A 451 -0.07 -19.00 0.60
N THR A 452 -0.55 -20.22 0.36
CA THR A 452 -0.53 -20.81 -0.99
C THR A 452 -1.29 -19.94 -1.98
N SER A 453 -2.47 -19.41 -1.60
CA SER A 453 -3.31 -18.61 -2.49
C SER A 453 -2.64 -17.29 -2.88
N GLY A 454 -1.93 -16.65 -1.94
CA GLY A 454 -1.08 -15.49 -2.19
C GLY A 454 0.12 -15.81 -3.10
N TYR A 455 0.81 -16.92 -2.86
CA TYR A 455 1.92 -17.35 -3.71
C TYR A 455 1.49 -17.65 -5.16
N GLN A 456 0.39 -18.38 -5.33
CA GLN A 456 -0.15 -18.70 -6.65
C GLN A 456 -0.59 -17.44 -7.41
N ALA A 457 -1.20 -16.47 -6.72
CA ALA A 457 -1.58 -15.20 -7.32
C ALA A 457 -0.37 -14.35 -7.71
N TRP A 458 0.65 -14.28 -6.85
CA TRP A 458 1.93 -13.63 -7.14
C TRP A 458 2.62 -14.26 -8.35
N LEU A 459 2.65 -15.59 -8.43
CA LEU A 459 3.27 -16.33 -9.51
C LEU A 459 2.56 -16.04 -10.85
N ARG A 460 1.22 -16.07 -10.85
CA ARG A 460 0.41 -15.73 -12.04
C ARG A 460 0.61 -14.28 -12.48
N ALA A 461 0.68 -13.34 -11.54
CA ALA A 461 0.91 -11.93 -11.83
C ALA A 461 2.27 -11.70 -12.52
N GLN A 462 3.26 -12.56 -12.27
CA GLN A 462 4.55 -12.56 -12.95
C GLN A 462 4.58 -13.37 -14.26
N GLY A 463 3.45 -13.95 -14.68
CA GLY A 463 3.36 -14.83 -15.85
C GLY A 463 3.96 -16.22 -15.63
N GLY A 464 4.23 -16.59 -14.37
CA GLY A 464 4.69 -17.93 -14.00
C GLY A 464 3.54 -18.95 -14.00
N GLN A 465 3.92 -20.23 -14.03
CA GLN A 465 2.99 -21.36 -13.93
C GLN A 465 3.34 -22.22 -12.72
N PRO A 466 2.34 -22.79 -12.01
CA PRO A 466 2.59 -23.77 -10.96
C PRO A 466 3.35 -24.97 -11.53
N ALA A 467 4.23 -25.55 -10.74
CA ALA A 467 4.76 -26.87 -11.05
C ALA A 467 3.63 -27.92 -10.99
N THR A 468 3.83 -29.06 -11.65
CA THR A 468 2.83 -30.14 -11.74
C THR A 468 3.13 -31.31 -10.82
N THR A 469 4.35 -31.39 -10.29
CA THR A 469 4.80 -32.50 -9.45
C THR A 469 4.31 -32.33 -8.02
N VAL A 470 3.40 -33.19 -7.58
CA VAL A 470 2.84 -33.15 -6.22
C VAL A 470 3.71 -33.95 -5.26
N ARG A 471 3.92 -33.42 -4.06
CA ARG A 471 4.51 -34.13 -2.90
C ARG A 471 3.70 -33.81 -1.65
N LEU A 472 3.65 -34.75 -0.72
CA LEU A 472 3.12 -34.48 0.61
C LEU A 472 4.19 -33.80 1.45
N HIS A 473 3.80 -32.74 2.15
CA HIS A 473 4.64 -32.00 3.07
C HIS A 473 4.03 -32.04 4.47
N ALA A 474 4.85 -32.26 5.48
CA ALA A 474 4.43 -32.17 6.87
C ALA A 474 4.83 -30.83 7.47
N ALA A 475 3.94 -30.25 8.26
CA ALA A 475 4.26 -29.11 9.11
C ALA A 475 4.88 -29.59 10.43
N SER A 476 5.95 -28.93 10.87
CA SER A 476 6.59 -29.19 12.16
C SER A 476 6.89 -27.88 12.85
N THR A 477 6.46 -27.74 14.11
CA THR A 477 6.82 -26.62 15.00
C THR A 477 8.01 -26.94 15.90
N ALA A 478 8.65 -28.10 15.71
CA ALA A 478 9.84 -28.45 16.47
C ALA A 478 11.01 -27.56 16.06
N THR A 479 11.47 -26.71 16.98
CA THR A 479 12.68 -25.92 16.81
C THR A 479 13.88 -26.85 16.74
N ILE A 480 14.61 -26.86 15.63
CA ILE A 480 15.87 -27.62 15.51
C ILE A 480 16.95 -26.87 16.32
N PRO A 481 17.53 -27.46 17.39
CA PRO A 481 18.62 -26.82 18.11
C PRO A 481 19.79 -26.51 17.17
N GLY A 482 20.26 -25.27 17.15
CA GLY A 482 21.32 -24.80 16.25
C GLY A 482 20.84 -24.06 14.99
N SER A 483 19.53 -23.99 14.75
CA SER A 483 18.95 -23.00 13.82
C SER A 483 18.87 -21.64 14.55
N ASN A 484 19.78 -20.73 14.17
CA ASN A 484 20.17 -19.55 14.95
C ASN A 484 19.02 -18.57 15.24
N HIS A 485 19.05 -17.98 16.44
CA HIS A 485 18.27 -16.81 16.89
C HIS A 485 18.58 -15.49 16.15
N HIS A 486 19.19 -15.55 14.95
CA HIS A 486 19.61 -14.38 14.17
C HIS A 486 19.24 -14.46 12.68
N ASP A 487 18.64 -15.56 12.20
CA ASP A 487 18.23 -15.64 10.79
C ASP A 487 16.80 -15.08 10.68
N HIS A 488 16.70 -13.77 10.51
CA HIS A 488 15.44 -13.03 10.26
C HIS A 488 14.83 -13.34 8.88
N ARG A 489 15.12 -14.51 8.31
CA ARG A 489 14.65 -14.87 6.98
C ARG A 489 13.15 -15.12 7.04
N PRO A 490 12.38 -14.58 6.06
CA PRO A 490 10.99 -14.96 5.88
C PRO A 490 10.84 -16.48 5.80
N SER A 491 9.83 -17.05 6.46
CA SER A 491 9.54 -18.48 6.42
C SER A 491 8.04 -18.74 6.25
N TRP A 492 7.71 -19.87 5.62
CA TRP A 492 6.33 -20.32 5.42
C TRP A 492 5.62 -20.68 6.73
N LEU A 493 6.38 -21.02 7.77
CA LEU A 493 5.88 -21.32 9.10
C LEU A 493 6.84 -20.72 10.14
N PRO A 494 6.60 -19.50 10.63
CA PRO A 494 7.44 -18.89 11.66
C PRO A 494 7.51 -19.76 12.92
N GLY A 495 8.74 -20.12 13.34
CA GLY A 495 8.98 -21.05 14.44
C GLY A 495 8.86 -22.53 14.07
N GLY A 496 8.83 -22.86 12.78
CA GLY A 496 8.70 -24.23 12.30
C GLY A 496 9.21 -24.41 10.87
N ALA A 497 8.83 -25.54 10.25
CA ALA A 497 9.18 -25.88 8.88
C ALA A 497 8.03 -26.65 8.21
N VAL A 498 7.97 -26.56 6.87
CA VAL A 498 7.10 -27.37 6.02
C VAL A 498 8.00 -28.19 5.11
N LEU A 499 8.13 -29.48 5.39
CA LEU A 499 9.14 -30.36 4.78
C LEU A 499 8.49 -31.48 3.96
N PRO A 500 9.04 -31.84 2.79
CA PRO A 500 8.53 -32.96 2.02
C PRO A 500 8.71 -34.27 2.79
N VAL A 501 7.65 -35.06 2.90
CA VAL A 501 7.64 -36.39 3.55
C VAL A 501 7.43 -37.52 2.56
N THR A 502 7.29 -37.20 1.27
CA THR A 502 7.25 -38.15 0.16
C THR A 502 8.13 -37.72 -0.99
N GLY A 503 8.46 -38.67 -1.87
CA GLY A 503 8.87 -38.35 -3.23
C GLY A 503 7.70 -37.78 -4.06
N PRO A 504 7.95 -37.51 -5.36
CA PRO A 504 6.89 -37.23 -6.33
C PRO A 504 5.75 -38.24 -6.27
N LEU A 505 4.52 -37.75 -6.27
CA LEU A 505 3.31 -38.56 -6.33
C LEU A 505 2.63 -38.40 -7.69
N ASP A 506 2.10 -39.52 -8.19
CA ASP A 506 1.29 -39.55 -9.40
C ASP A 506 -0.18 -39.27 -9.02
N PRO A 507 -0.84 -38.27 -9.62
CA PRO A 507 -2.26 -38.01 -9.38
C PRO A 507 -3.21 -39.09 -9.92
N GLY A 508 -2.71 -40.08 -10.67
CA GLY A 508 -3.49 -41.19 -11.21
C GLY A 508 -3.95 -40.98 -12.63
#